data_AF-A0A6N6KWL3-F1
#
_entry.id   AF-A0A6N6KWL3-F1
#
_cell.length_a   1.000
_cell.length_b   1.000
_cell.length_c   1.000
_cell.angle_alpha   90.00
_cell.angle_beta   90.00
_cell.angle_gamma   90.00
#
_symmetry.space_group_name_H-M   'P 1'
#
loop_
_entity.id
_entity.type
_entity.pdbx_description
1 polymer ?
#
loop_
_entity_poly.entity_id
_entity_poly.type
_entity_poly.pdbx_seq_one_letter_code
_entity_poly.pdbx_strand_id
1 'polypeptide(L)'
;MSGVRVLVGTAKGAFILTADGKRDKWQVDGPHFGGWEIYHMKGSPVDLNRIYASQGSDWFGQVTHRSDDGGVTWDTVGNEFLYEGTPGTHAWYDGTPHPWEFKRVWHVEPSLTDADTVYAGAEDAALFRSTDAGQTWKELPGLRGHGTGPDWQPGAGGLCLHTIILDPSNEDRIYVAISAAGAFRTIDGGETWSPINQGLNSEYIPDPEANVGHCVHRLAIHPSKPDTLFMQKHWDVMRTDDAGDSWHEVSGNLPSDFGFVVDVHAHEPETVYVLPIKSDSEHYPPEGKLRVYRSRSGGNEWEALTKGLPQKDCYVNVLRDAMAIDTLDPCGVYFGTTGGQVYVSADEGDNWMPIVQDLPRVMSVEVQTLP
;
A
#
# COMPACT_ATOMS: atom_id res chain seq x y z
N MET A 1 -1.13 1.29 28.66
CA MET A 1 -2.20 0.28 28.45
C MET A 1 -2.22 0.21 26.96
N SER A 2 -1.87 -0.93 26.39
CA SER A 2 -1.72 -1.00 24.94
C SER A 2 -3.02 -0.60 24.26
N GLY A 3 -2.88 0.00 23.08
CA GLY A 3 -3.98 0.43 22.25
C GLY A 3 -3.60 0.39 20.79
N VAL A 4 -4.55 0.75 19.93
CA VAL A 4 -4.33 0.86 18.49
C VAL A 4 -4.87 2.18 17.97
N ARG A 5 -4.23 2.69 16.93
CA ARG A 5 -4.68 3.83 16.14
C ARG A 5 -4.72 3.44 14.68
N VAL A 6 -5.90 3.42 14.10
CA VAL A 6 -6.13 3.15 12.68
C VAL A 6 -6.28 4.49 11.95
N LEU A 7 -5.47 4.71 10.93
CA LEU A 7 -5.46 5.90 10.09
C LEU A 7 -6.18 5.56 8.79
N VAL A 8 -7.20 6.34 8.45
CA VAL A 8 -8.07 6.04 7.30
C VAL A 8 -8.09 7.24 6.36
N GLY A 9 -7.45 7.11 5.20
CA GLY A 9 -7.58 8.05 4.09
C GLY A 9 -8.83 7.76 3.27
N THR A 10 -9.60 8.79 2.92
CA THR A 10 -10.83 8.64 2.12
C THR A 10 -10.92 9.69 1.02
N ALA A 11 -11.84 9.48 0.09
CA ALA A 11 -12.13 10.45 -0.97
C ALA A 11 -12.66 11.81 -0.49
N LYS A 12 -13.02 11.97 0.80
CA LYS A 12 -13.54 13.25 1.36
C LYS A 12 -13.06 13.54 2.78
N GLY A 13 -11.86 13.11 3.12
CA GLY A 13 -11.16 13.47 4.36
C GLY A 13 -10.39 12.30 4.95
N ALA A 14 -9.78 12.54 6.09
CA ALA A 14 -9.12 11.54 6.91
C ALA A 14 -9.91 11.27 8.20
N PHE A 15 -9.77 10.05 8.72
CA PHE A 15 -10.34 9.65 10.00
C PHE A 15 -9.29 8.90 10.82
N ILE A 16 -9.31 9.13 12.13
CA ILE A 16 -8.46 8.42 13.09
C ILE A 16 -9.38 7.62 14.00
N LEU A 17 -9.22 6.29 13.98
CA LEU A 17 -10.02 5.37 14.78
C LEU A 17 -9.13 4.81 15.89
N THR A 18 -9.54 4.93 17.14
CA THR A 18 -8.73 4.48 18.29
C THR A 18 -9.48 3.50 19.17
N ALA A 19 -8.77 2.52 19.71
CA ALA A 19 -9.28 1.58 20.70
C ALA A 19 -8.17 1.17 21.68
N ASP A 20 -8.56 0.64 22.83
CA ASP A 20 -7.63 -0.07 23.71
C ASP A 20 -7.22 -1.43 23.10
N GLY A 21 -6.32 -2.15 23.76
CA GLY A 21 -5.81 -3.44 23.28
C GLY A 21 -6.87 -4.53 23.10
N LYS A 22 -8.09 -4.37 23.65
CA LYS A 22 -9.20 -5.32 23.38
C LYS A 22 -9.82 -5.10 22.02
N ARG A 23 -9.68 -3.88 21.46
CA ARG A 23 -10.21 -3.51 20.14
C ARG A 23 -11.72 -3.73 20.01
N ASP A 24 -12.48 -3.66 21.10
CA ASP A 24 -13.94 -3.90 21.14
C ASP A 24 -14.78 -2.61 21.10
N LYS A 25 -14.20 -1.49 21.54
CA LYS A 25 -14.83 -0.17 21.58
C LYS A 25 -13.93 0.85 20.92
N TRP A 26 -14.51 1.56 19.97
CA TRP A 26 -13.79 2.47 19.09
C TRP A 26 -14.28 3.90 19.24
N GLN A 27 -13.32 4.83 19.30
CA GLN A 27 -13.57 6.25 19.08
C GLN A 27 -13.22 6.59 17.64
N VAL A 28 -14.14 7.27 16.96
CA VAL A 28 -13.94 7.78 15.60
C VAL A 28 -13.72 9.29 15.69
N ASP A 29 -12.58 9.75 15.19
CA ASP A 29 -12.22 11.16 15.13
C ASP A 29 -12.08 11.63 13.67
N GLY A 30 -12.67 12.78 13.35
CA GLY A 30 -12.76 13.34 12.00
C GLY A 30 -14.16 13.85 11.61
N PRO A 31 -14.36 14.28 10.34
CA PRO A 31 -13.35 14.25 9.28
C PRO A 31 -12.26 15.31 9.50
N HIS A 32 -11.01 14.88 9.41
CA HIS A 32 -9.86 15.75 9.16
C HIS A 32 -9.81 16.08 7.67
N PHE A 33 -9.39 17.29 7.31
CA PHE A 33 -9.34 17.73 5.90
C PHE A 33 -10.68 17.55 5.15
N GLY A 34 -11.80 17.81 5.84
CA GLY A 34 -13.14 17.51 5.33
C GLY A 34 -13.41 18.05 3.92
N GLY A 35 -13.82 17.14 3.03
CA GLY A 35 -14.09 17.45 1.63
C GLY A 35 -12.92 17.26 0.67
N TRP A 36 -11.70 17.04 1.17
CA TRP A 36 -10.52 16.77 0.36
C TRP A 36 -10.20 15.28 0.31
N GLU A 37 -9.66 14.82 -0.80
CA GLU A 37 -9.22 13.43 -0.93
C GLU A 37 -7.87 13.24 -0.24
N ILE A 38 -7.79 12.22 0.62
CA ILE A 38 -6.58 11.79 1.32
C ILE A 38 -6.21 10.41 0.77
N TYR A 39 -5.14 10.35 -0.03
CA TYR A 39 -4.68 9.12 -0.67
C TYR A 39 -4.12 8.15 0.36
N HIS A 40 -3.22 8.65 1.21
CA HIS A 40 -2.52 7.83 2.18
C HIS A 40 -2.21 8.61 3.46
N MET A 41 -2.20 7.89 4.58
CA MET A 41 -1.77 8.38 5.88
C MET A 41 -0.87 7.33 6.51
N LYS A 42 0.26 7.73 7.09
CA LYS A 42 1.16 6.79 7.78
C LYS A 42 1.74 7.43 9.03
N GLY A 43 1.66 6.70 10.14
CA GLY A 43 2.31 7.07 11.39
C GLY A 43 3.75 6.58 11.42
N SER A 44 4.66 7.37 12.01
CA SER A 44 6.03 6.92 12.21
C SER A 44 6.09 5.79 13.24
N PRO A 45 6.89 4.74 12.99
CA PRO A 45 7.14 3.70 13.99
C PRO A 45 8.15 4.16 15.06
N VAL A 46 8.89 5.26 14.82
CA VAL A 46 9.92 5.80 15.71
C VAL A 46 9.33 6.86 16.65
N ASP A 47 8.54 7.78 16.10
CA ASP A 47 7.77 8.76 16.86
C ASP A 47 6.27 8.50 16.66
N LEU A 48 5.65 7.83 17.64
CA LEU A 48 4.25 7.41 17.54
C LEU A 48 3.25 8.58 17.48
N ASN A 49 3.67 9.81 17.80
CA ASN A 49 2.83 11.00 17.63
C ASN A 49 2.95 11.61 16.23
N ARG A 50 3.99 11.25 15.48
CA ARG A 50 4.20 11.75 14.14
C ARG A 50 3.36 11.00 13.13
N ILE A 51 2.51 11.72 12.40
CA ILE A 51 1.68 11.17 11.33
C ILE A 51 1.80 12.05 10.10
N TYR A 52 1.96 11.45 8.93
CA TYR A 52 1.93 12.13 7.64
C TYR A 52 0.61 11.84 6.93
N ALA A 53 0.08 12.81 6.18
CA ALA A 53 -1.08 12.63 5.34
C ALA A 53 -0.84 13.25 3.95
N SER A 54 -1.12 12.47 2.90
CA SER A 54 -1.07 12.93 1.51
C SER A 54 -2.45 13.34 1.04
N GLN A 55 -2.67 14.65 0.90
CA GLN A 55 -3.87 15.21 0.29
C GLN A 55 -3.64 15.42 -1.20
N GLY A 56 -4.59 14.98 -2.02
CA GLY A 56 -4.61 15.24 -3.46
C GLY A 56 -5.96 15.84 -3.88
N SER A 57 -5.96 16.74 -4.86
CA SER A 57 -7.20 17.19 -5.49
C SER A 57 -6.95 17.74 -6.89
N ASP A 58 -7.96 17.63 -7.76
CA ASP A 58 -7.91 18.22 -9.11
C ASP A 58 -7.88 19.76 -9.10
N TRP A 59 -8.25 20.39 -7.98
CA TRP A 59 -8.33 21.86 -7.86
C TRP A 59 -7.08 22.49 -7.26
N PHE A 60 -6.51 21.89 -6.22
CA PHE A 60 -5.37 22.45 -5.47
C PHE A 60 -4.09 21.61 -5.60
N GLY A 61 -4.16 20.50 -6.34
CA GLY A 61 -3.03 19.59 -6.49
C GLY A 61 -2.70 18.86 -5.18
N GLN A 62 -1.42 18.50 -5.05
CA GLN A 62 -0.85 17.87 -3.86
C GLN A 62 -0.78 18.86 -2.69
N VAL A 63 -1.07 18.41 -1.47
CA VAL A 63 -0.67 19.04 -0.22
C VAL A 63 -0.23 17.96 0.77
N THR A 64 0.98 18.08 1.31
CA THR A 64 1.47 17.18 2.36
C THR A 64 1.26 17.79 3.74
N HIS A 65 0.66 17.02 4.65
CA HIS A 65 0.43 17.41 6.04
C HIS A 65 1.22 16.53 7.00
N ARG A 66 1.56 17.10 8.15
CA ARG A 66 2.17 16.38 9.27
C ARG A 66 1.45 16.76 10.57
N SER A 67 1.24 15.77 11.43
CA SER A 67 0.90 15.96 12.83
C SER A 67 2.08 15.46 13.67
N ASP A 68 2.37 16.14 14.78
CA ASP A 68 3.36 15.73 15.79
C ASP A 68 2.70 15.46 17.17
N ASP A 69 1.36 15.38 17.22
CA ASP A 69 0.58 15.18 18.45
C ASP A 69 -0.45 14.05 18.34
N GLY A 70 -0.20 13.09 17.44
CA GLY A 70 -1.04 11.92 17.24
C GLY A 70 -2.32 12.19 16.43
N GLY A 71 -2.32 13.26 15.64
CA GLY A 71 -3.41 13.64 14.73
C GLY A 71 -4.42 14.61 15.33
N VAL A 72 -4.11 15.25 16.46
CA VAL A 72 -4.97 16.26 17.09
C VAL A 72 -4.85 17.59 16.36
N THR A 73 -3.64 17.97 15.97
CA THR A 73 -3.36 19.14 15.13
C THR A 73 -2.50 18.76 13.93
N TRP A 74 -2.59 19.57 12.87
CA TRP A 74 -1.96 19.31 11.58
C TRP A 74 -1.35 20.59 11.02
N ASP A 75 -0.12 20.49 10.53
CA ASP A 75 0.60 21.53 9.82
C ASP A 75 0.89 21.08 8.38
N THR A 76 0.85 22.00 7.43
CA THR A 76 1.37 21.76 6.08
C THR A 76 2.89 21.71 6.12
N VAL A 77 3.50 20.75 5.43
CA VAL A 77 4.96 20.64 5.29
C VAL A 77 5.38 20.89 3.84
N GLY A 78 6.64 20.60 3.51
CA GLY A 78 7.18 20.75 2.17
C GLY A 78 6.33 20.03 1.12
N ASN A 79 6.13 20.72 0.00
CA ASN A 79 5.25 20.27 -1.07
C ASN A 79 5.87 20.44 -2.47
N GLU A 80 7.18 20.69 -2.53
CA GLU A 80 7.94 20.82 -3.76
C GLU A 80 8.58 19.48 -4.14
N PHE A 81 7.90 18.72 -5.00
CA PHE A 81 8.34 17.42 -5.51
C PHE A 81 8.97 17.59 -6.91
N LEU A 82 10.17 18.17 -6.93
CA LEU A 82 10.88 18.47 -8.19
C LEU A 82 11.72 17.27 -8.63
N TYR A 83 11.56 16.87 -9.89
CA TYR A 83 12.41 15.88 -10.51
C TYR A 83 13.83 16.42 -10.72
N GLU A 84 14.82 15.57 -10.47
CA GLU A 84 16.22 15.91 -10.63
C GLU A 84 16.60 16.03 -12.11
N GLY A 85 17.26 17.13 -12.47
CA GLY A 85 17.65 17.40 -13.85
C GLY A 85 16.48 17.79 -14.77
N THR A 86 16.65 17.55 -16.07
CA THR A 86 15.55 17.73 -17.04
C THR A 86 14.79 16.40 -17.15
N PRO A 87 13.51 16.35 -16.78
CA PRO A 87 12.73 15.12 -16.87
C PRO A 87 12.69 14.64 -18.32
N GLY A 88 12.99 13.36 -18.53
CA GLY A 88 12.84 12.69 -19.82
C GLY A 88 11.37 12.34 -20.12
N THR A 89 11.16 11.21 -20.78
CA THR A 89 9.83 10.69 -21.10
C THR A 89 9.67 9.25 -20.62
N HIS A 90 8.42 8.82 -20.48
CA HIS A 90 7.99 7.42 -20.38
C HIS A 90 7.09 7.07 -21.56
N ALA A 91 6.70 5.81 -21.69
CA ALA A 91 5.79 5.37 -22.73
C ALA A 91 4.32 5.61 -22.32
N TRP A 92 3.50 5.95 -23.30
CA TRP A 92 2.05 6.04 -23.14
C TRP A 92 1.34 4.78 -23.66
N TYR A 93 0.02 4.69 -23.50
CA TYR A 93 -0.75 3.50 -23.91
C TYR A 93 -0.67 3.18 -25.42
N ASP A 94 -0.30 4.16 -26.24
CA ASP A 94 -0.12 4.02 -27.69
C ASP A 94 1.36 3.86 -28.09
N GLY A 95 2.26 3.71 -27.11
CA GLY A 95 3.70 3.61 -27.30
C GLY A 95 4.39 4.94 -27.62
N THR A 96 3.67 6.07 -27.60
CA THR A 96 4.30 7.38 -27.80
C THR A 96 5.02 7.86 -26.53
N PRO A 97 6.11 8.63 -26.65
CA PRO A 97 6.78 9.20 -25.50
C PRO A 97 5.96 10.33 -24.89
N HIS A 98 5.76 10.29 -23.58
CA HIS A 98 5.07 11.31 -22.78
C HIS A 98 6.02 11.86 -21.70
N PRO A 99 6.03 13.18 -21.44
CA PRO A 99 6.87 13.74 -20.39
C PRO A 99 6.52 13.17 -19.02
N TRP A 100 7.54 12.97 -18.19
CA TRP A 100 7.33 12.74 -16.76
C TRP A 100 6.74 14.00 -16.11
N GLU A 101 5.62 13.84 -15.43
CA GLU A 101 4.93 14.95 -14.75
C GLU A 101 4.55 14.55 -13.33
N PHE A 102 4.90 15.37 -12.35
CA PHE A 102 4.42 15.16 -10.99
C PHE A 102 2.93 15.50 -10.93
N LYS A 103 2.13 14.58 -10.37
CA LYS A 103 0.69 14.75 -10.17
C LYS A 103 0.30 14.73 -8.70
N ARG A 104 0.82 13.77 -7.93
CA ARG A 104 0.48 13.59 -6.51
C ARG A 104 1.45 12.65 -5.81
N VAL A 105 1.48 12.72 -4.49
CA VAL A 105 2.03 11.70 -3.60
C VAL A 105 0.96 10.65 -3.37
N TRP A 106 1.23 9.42 -3.80
CA TRP A 106 0.33 8.28 -3.65
C TRP A 106 0.52 7.59 -2.30
N HIS A 107 1.78 7.43 -1.86
CA HIS A 107 2.14 6.68 -0.66
C HIS A 107 3.18 7.45 0.17
N VAL A 108 3.08 7.40 1.49
CA VAL A 108 4.10 7.94 2.41
C VAL A 108 4.61 6.84 3.33
N GLU A 109 5.93 6.70 3.46
CA GLU A 109 6.58 5.66 4.26
C GLU A 109 7.65 6.28 5.17
N PRO A 110 7.35 6.52 6.46
CA PRO A 110 8.32 6.97 7.45
C PRO A 110 9.43 5.92 7.66
N SER A 111 10.64 6.39 7.96
CA SER A 111 11.75 5.49 8.29
C SER A 111 11.46 4.65 9.54
N LEU A 112 12.01 3.44 9.55
CA LEU A 112 11.93 2.50 10.67
C LEU A 112 12.85 2.90 11.84
N THR A 113 13.84 3.77 11.60
CA THR A 113 14.93 4.06 12.56
C THR A 113 15.17 5.54 12.81
N ASP A 114 14.65 6.42 11.96
CA ASP A 114 14.82 7.88 12.06
C ASP A 114 13.48 8.59 11.93
N ALA A 115 13.08 9.37 12.94
CA ALA A 115 11.81 10.07 12.95
C ALA A 115 11.72 11.16 11.86
N ASP A 116 12.84 11.73 11.43
CA ASP A 116 12.87 12.83 10.46
C ASP A 116 13.03 12.35 9.00
N THR A 117 13.38 11.08 8.80
CA THR A 117 13.42 10.48 7.45
C THR A 117 12.06 9.93 7.06
N VAL A 118 11.58 10.31 5.87
CA VAL A 118 10.33 9.80 5.28
C VAL A 118 10.45 9.72 3.76
N TYR A 119 9.88 8.69 3.17
CA TYR A 119 9.83 8.48 1.72
C TYR A 119 8.43 8.79 1.19
N ALA A 120 8.35 9.25 -0.04
CA ALA A 120 7.11 9.49 -0.75
C ALA A 120 7.14 8.85 -2.13
N GLY A 121 6.15 7.99 -2.38
CA GLY A 121 5.87 7.42 -3.69
C GLY A 121 4.92 8.32 -4.45
N ALA A 122 5.30 8.72 -5.66
CA ALA A 122 4.53 9.67 -6.45
C ALA A 122 3.95 9.04 -7.72
N GLU A 123 2.90 9.68 -8.22
CA GLU A 123 2.54 9.67 -9.64
C GLU A 123 3.18 10.93 -10.25
N ASP A 124 4.03 10.86 -11.27
CA ASP A 124 4.28 9.75 -12.19
C ASP A 124 5.59 8.95 -11.89
N ALA A 125 5.45 7.79 -11.24
CA ALA A 125 6.47 6.79 -10.86
C ALA A 125 7.83 7.31 -10.31
N ALA A 126 7.78 8.31 -9.45
CA ALA A 126 8.97 8.85 -8.78
C ALA A 126 9.00 8.50 -7.29
N LEU A 127 10.21 8.31 -6.77
CA LEU A 127 10.48 8.12 -5.34
C LEU A 127 11.19 9.36 -4.80
N PHE A 128 10.67 9.91 -3.72
CA PHE A 128 11.26 11.04 -3.02
C PHE A 128 11.64 10.66 -1.60
N ARG A 129 12.65 11.34 -1.06
CA ARG A 129 13.10 11.22 0.32
C ARG A 129 13.19 12.61 0.94
N SER A 130 12.69 12.71 2.16
CA SER A 130 12.94 13.81 3.08
C SER A 130 13.84 13.31 4.22
N THR A 131 14.65 14.21 4.77
CA THR A 131 15.47 13.97 5.98
C THR A 131 15.25 15.05 7.05
N ASP A 132 14.20 15.85 6.90
CA ASP A 132 13.83 16.96 7.77
C ASP A 132 12.33 16.94 8.12
N ALA A 133 11.78 15.73 8.30
CA ALA A 133 10.39 15.47 8.66
C ALA A 133 9.36 16.05 7.66
N GLY A 134 9.66 15.94 6.37
CA GLY A 134 8.80 16.30 5.25
C GLY A 134 8.88 17.78 4.84
N GLN A 135 9.84 18.55 5.36
CA GLN A 135 9.97 19.98 5.06
C GLN A 135 10.60 20.22 3.69
N THR A 136 11.52 19.35 3.26
CA THR A 136 12.08 19.36 1.91
C THR A 136 12.14 17.95 1.32
N TRP A 137 11.93 17.85 0.01
CA TRP A 137 11.91 16.58 -0.70
C TRP A 137 13.00 16.56 -1.76
N LYS A 138 13.75 15.45 -1.82
CA LYS A 138 14.72 15.18 -2.87
C LYS A 138 14.31 13.91 -3.60
N GLU A 139 14.35 13.95 -4.93
CA GLU A 139 14.14 12.74 -5.71
C GLU A 139 15.28 11.74 -5.46
N LEU A 140 14.95 10.44 -5.53
CA LEU A 140 15.91 9.36 -5.75
C LEU A 140 15.87 8.97 -7.24
N PRO A 141 16.61 9.68 -8.12
CA PRO A 141 16.45 9.57 -9.57
C PRO A 141 16.95 8.23 -10.14
N GLY A 142 17.76 7.48 -9.37
CA GLY A 142 18.26 6.17 -9.76
C GLY A 142 17.16 5.21 -10.17
N LEU A 143 15.96 5.32 -9.58
CA LEU A 143 14.82 4.47 -9.90
C LEU A 143 14.34 4.69 -11.35
N ARG A 144 14.14 5.93 -11.80
CA ARG A 144 13.73 6.18 -13.20
C ARG A 144 14.94 6.12 -14.15
N GLY A 145 16.12 6.44 -13.63
CA GLY A 145 17.37 6.55 -14.37
C GLY A 145 18.13 5.25 -14.61
N HIS A 146 17.69 4.11 -14.06
CA HIS A 146 18.42 2.84 -14.20
C HIS A 146 18.33 2.23 -15.62
N GLY A 147 17.51 2.80 -16.51
CA GLY A 147 17.51 2.50 -17.94
C GLY A 147 16.19 1.98 -18.53
N THR A 148 15.24 1.48 -17.72
CA THR A 148 13.94 1.00 -18.25
C THR A 148 12.80 2.00 -18.09
N GLY A 149 13.01 3.12 -17.40
CA GLY A 149 12.01 4.19 -17.21
C GLY A 149 11.27 4.60 -18.49
N PRO A 150 11.95 4.82 -19.62
CA PRO A 150 11.29 5.15 -20.89
C PRO A 150 10.28 4.12 -21.41
N ASP A 151 10.38 2.87 -20.97
CA ASP A 151 9.50 1.77 -21.39
C ASP A 151 8.28 1.58 -20.47
N TRP A 152 8.21 2.31 -19.34
CA TRP A 152 7.11 2.20 -18.39
C TRP A 152 5.84 2.84 -18.93
N GLN A 153 4.69 2.19 -18.70
CA GLN A 153 3.39 2.62 -19.20
C GLN A 153 2.37 2.70 -18.07
N PRO A 154 1.52 3.74 -18.03
CA PRO A 154 0.47 3.81 -17.01
C PRO A 154 -0.55 2.69 -17.16
N GLY A 155 -1.01 2.17 -16.03
CA GLY A 155 -2.25 1.40 -15.98
C GLY A 155 -3.47 2.33 -15.94
N ALA A 156 -4.67 1.75 -15.85
CA ALA A 156 -5.90 2.53 -15.71
C ALA A 156 -5.94 3.42 -14.45
N GLY A 157 -5.13 3.10 -13.44
CA GLY A 157 -4.98 3.87 -12.21
C GLY A 157 -3.93 4.98 -12.26
N GLY A 158 -3.29 5.21 -13.41
CA GLY A 158 -2.09 6.05 -13.54
C GLY A 158 -0.81 5.21 -13.46
N LEU A 159 0.34 5.88 -13.49
CA LEU A 159 1.66 5.29 -13.31
C LEU A 159 2.17 5.64 -11.90
N CYS A 160 1.57 4.99 -10.90
CA CYS A 160 1.74 5.37 -9.49
C CYS A 160 2.71 4.44 -8.74
N LEU A 161 3.66 5.03 -8.01
CA LEU A 161 4.48 4.33 -7.02
C LEU A 161 3.68 4.24 -5.71
N HIS A 162 3.16 3.05 -5.42
CA HIS A 162 2.19 2.83 -4.34
C HIS A 162 2.71 1.98 -3.18
N THR A 163 3.78 1.22 -3.39
CA THR A 163 4.39 0.42 -2.31
C THR A 163 5.83 0.86 -2.12
N ILE A 164 6.18 1.18 -0.88
CA ILE A 164 7.56 1.39 -0.42
C ILE A 164 7.73 0.50 0.82
N ILE A 165 8.66 -0.45 0.75
CA ILE A 165 9.00 -1.33 1.87
C ILE A 165 10.45 -1.10 2.23
N LEU A 166 10.68 -0.69 3.48
CA LEU A 166 12.00 -0.57 4.08
C LEU A 166 12.33 -1.89 4.77
N ASP A 167 13.48 -2.49 4.47
CA ASP A 167 13.89 -3.73 5.13
C ASP A 167 14.36 -3.44 6.57
N PRO A 168 13.72 -4.03 7.60
CA PRO A 168 14.09 -3.81 9.00
C PRO A 168 15.47 -4.37 9.36
N SER A 169 16.03 -5.27 8.55
CA SER A 169 17.35 -5.89 8.76
C SER A 169 18.48 -5.21 7.98
N ASN A 170 18.16 -4.35 7.01
CA ASN A 170 19.12 -3.68 6.15
C ASN A 170 18.56 -2.34 5.63
N GLU A 171 19.04 -1.22 6.18
CA GLU A 171 18.57 0.12 5.83
C GLU A 171 18.85 0.53 4.37
N ASP A 172 19.83 -0.11 3.71
CA ASP A 172 20.15 0.13 2.31
C ASP A 172 19.24 -0.65 1.35
N ARG A 173 18.45 -1.60 1.86
CA ARG A 173 17.54 -2.41 1.05
C ARG A 173 16.12 -1.86 1.09
N ILE A 174 15.66 -1.37 -0.05
CA ILE A 174 14.30 -0.85 -0.24
C ILE A 174 13.66 -1.56 -1.42
N TYR A 175 12.40 -1.94 -1.26
CA TYR A 175 11.56 -2.46 -2.33
C TYR A 175 10.49 -1.43 -2.69
N VAL A 176 10.23 -1.27 -3.98
CA VAL A 176 9.13 -0.44 -4.48
C VAL A 176 8.29 -1.19 -5.50
N ALA A 177 7.01 -0.84 -5.59
CA ALA A 177 6.12 -1.33 -6.64
C ALA A 177 5.40 -0.18 -7.33
N ILE A 178 5.29 -0.29 -8.66
CA ILE A 178 4.70 0.71 -9.55
C ILE A 178 3.66 0.02 -10.45
N SER A 179 2.44 0.54 -10.47
CA SER A 179 1.39 0.13 -11.42
C SER A 179 1.39 1.10 -12.61
N ALA A 180 1.76 0.76 -13.84
CA ALA A 180 2.34 -0.50 -14.30
C ALA A 180 3.80 -0.30 -14.76
N ALA A 181 4.73 -0.82 -13.96
CA ALA A 181 6.13 -0.97 -14.35
C ALA A 181 6.74 -2.23 -13.72
N GLY A 182 6.21 -2.66 -12.57
CA GLY A 182 6.65 -3.86 -11.87
C GLY A 182 7.13 -3.51 -10.46
N ALA A 183 7.91 -4.44 -9.89
CA ALA A 183 8.63 -4.25 -8.65
C ALA A 183 10.11 -3.99 -8.90
N PHE A 184 10.72 -3.19 -8.03
CA PHE A 184 12.14 -2.82 -8.07
C PHE A 184 12.76 -2.91 -6.68
N ARG A 185 14.05 -3.23 -6.63
CA ARG A 185 14.84 -3.31 -5.40
C ARG A 185 16.13 -2.49 -5.54
N THR A 186 16.47 -1.78 -4.47
CA THR A 186 17.82 -1.22 -4.25
C THR A 186 18.49 -1.97 -3.09
N ILE A 187 19.82 -1.98 -3.07
CA ILE A 187 20.65 -2.50 -1.99
C ILE A 187 21.72 -1.49 -1.54
N ASP A 188 21.59 -0.23 -2.00
CA ASP A 188 22.52 0.87 -1.79
C ASP A 188 21.79 2.16 -1.40
N GLY A 189 20.65 2.03 -0.72
CA GLY A 189 19.90 3.18 -0.18
C GLY A 189 19.19 4.02 -1.24
N GLY A 190 19.00 3.48 -2.45
CA GLY A 190 18.29 4.10 -3.56
C GLY A 190 19.16 4.76 -4.61
N GLU A 191 20.49 4.59 -4.56
CA GLU A 191 21.41 5.07 -5.60
C GLU A 191 21.21 4.32 -6.91
N THR A 192 21.11 2.98 -6.86
CA THR A 192 20.85 2.12 -8.01
C THR A 192 19.69 1.16 -7.74
N TRP A 193 19.02 0.75 -8.83
CA TRP A 193 17.81 -0.07 -8.76
C TRP A 193 17.86 -1.21 -9.77
N SER A 194 17.33 -2.36 -9.36
CA SER A 194 17.15 -3.54 -10.20
C SER A 194 15.67 -3.90 -10.29
N PRO A 195 15.12 -4.15 -11.49
CA PRO A 195 13.83 -4.81 -11.62
C PRO A 195 13.86 -6.19 -10.97
N ILE A 196 12.81 -6.54 -10.23
CA ILE A 196 12.68 -7.83 -9.53
C ILE A 196 11.37 -8.51 -9.95
N ASN A 197 11.25 -8.80 -11.25
CA ASN A 197 10.01 -9.27 -11.89
C ASN A 197 10.16 -10.65 -12.57
N GLN A 198 11.30 -11.32 -12.40
CA GLN A 198 11.51 -12.64 -13.01
C GLN A 198 10.50 -13.65 -12.47
N GLY A 199 9.86 -14.40 -13.37
CA GLY A 199 8.82 -15.37 -13.03
C GLY A 199 7.39 -14.79 -13.04
N LEU A 200 7.22 -13.49 -13.25
CA LEU A 200 5.91 -12.90 -13.53
C LEU A 200 5.54 -13.13 -15.01
N ASN A 201 4.24 -13.36 -15.26
CA ASN A 201 3.67 -13.42 -16.61
C ASN A 201 2.48 -12.44 -16.73
N SER A 202 2.38 -11.68 -17.81
CA SER A 202 1.26 -10.78 -18.09
C SER A 202 0.88 -10.76 -19.58
N GLU A 203 -0.14 -11.53 -19.94
CA GLU A 203 -0.59 -11.70 -21.33
C GLU A 203 -1.08 -10.40 -22.02
N TYR A 204 -1.33 -9.33 -21.26
CA TYR A 204 -1.78 -8.04 -21.79
C TYR A 204 -0.63 -7.10 -22.21
N ILE A 205 0.63 -7.44 -21.91
CA ILE A 205 1.80 -6.68 -22.40
C ILE A 205 2.43 -7.37 -23.61
N PRO A 206 3.17 -6.65 -24.49
CA PRO A 206 3.67 -7.20 -25.75
C PRO A 206 4.61 -8.42 -25.60
N ASP A 207 5.45 -8.41 -24.56
CA ASP A 207 6.26 -9.54 -24.14
C ASP A 207 5.78 -9.95 -22.74
N PRO A 208 5.03 -11.06 -22.61
CA PRO A 208 4.41 -11.44 -21.35
C PRO A 208 5.39 -11.73 -20.21
N GLU A 209 6.66 -12.05 -20.53
CA GLU A 209 7.74 -12.34 -19.57
C GLU A 209 8.75 -11.17 -19.46
N ALA A 210 8.40 -9.98 -19.94
CA ALA A 210 9.28 -8.81 -19.90
C ALA A 210 9.71 -8.47 -18.47
N ASN A 211 10.94 -7.97 -18.31
CA ASN A 211 11.44 -7.57 -16.98
C ASN A 211 10.74 -6.34 -16.36
N VAL A 212 9.90 -5.63 -17.12
CA VAL A 212 9.09 -4.48 -16.67
C VAL A 212 7.75 -4.43 -17.41
N GLY A 213 6.82 -3.64 -16.90
CA GLY A 213 5.49 -3.42 -17.49
C GLY A 213 4.37 -4.19 -16.77
N HIS A 214 4.72 -5.07 -15.82
CA HIS A 214 3.73 -5.75 -14.99
C HIS A 214 2.99 -4.77 -14.07
N CYS A 215 1.67 -4.91 -14.00
CA CYS A 215 0.84 -4.20 -13.03
C CYS A 215 0.85 -4.95 -11.68
N VAL A 216 1.73 -4.52 -10.78
CA VAL A 216 1.76 -4.99 -9.38
C VAL A 216 0.79 -4.15 -8.56
N HIS A 217 -0.05 -4.77 -7.72
CA HIS A 217 -1.03 -4.04 -6.90
C HIS A 217 -0.54 -3.79 -5.47
N ARG A 218 0.18 -4.73 -4.85
CA ARG A 218 0.77 -4.55 -3.52
C ARG A 218 1.87 -5.58 -3.28
N LEU A 219 2.91 -5.20 -2.52
CA LEU A 219 3.88 -6.11 -1.93
C LEU A 219 3.69 -6.15 -0.41
N ALA A 220 4.01 -7.29 0.20
CA ALA A 220 4.09 -7.46 1.64
C ALA A 220 5.35 -8.25 2.02
N ILE A 221 5.96 -7.89 3.15
CA ILE A 221 7.16 -8.53 3.69
C ILE A 221 6.93 -8.81 5.17
N HIS A 222 7.40 -9.96 5.65
CA HIS A 222 7.44 -10.20 7.09
C HIS A 222 8.78 -9.71 7.67
N PRO A 223 8.79 -8.90 8.75
CA PRO A 223 10.02 -8.30 9.27
C PRO A 223 11.06 -9.34 9.75
N SER A 224 10.61 -10.53 10.17
CA SER A 224 11.52 -11.62 10.59
C SER A 224 12.06 -12.49 9.44
N LYS A 225 11.54 -12.33 8.21
CA LYS A 225 11.95 -13.12 7.03
C LYS A 225 12.03 -12.21 5.79
N PRO A 226 12.97 -11.26 5.75
CA PRO A 226 12.98 -10.17 4.76
C PRO A 226 13.33 -10.60 3.33
N ASP A 227 13.76 -11.85 3.12
CA ASP A 227 13.94 -12.41 1.76
C ASP A 227 12.65 -13.03 1.20
N THR A 228 11.60 -13.21 2.04
CA THR A 228 10.30 -13.68 1.59
C THR A 228 9.33 -12.52 1.45
N LEU A 229 8.83 -12.32 0.24
CA LEU A 229 7.82 -11.32 -0.07
C LEU A 229 6.62 -11.99 -0.74
N PHE A 230 5.46 -11.40 -0.52
CA PHE A 230 4.21 -11.76 -1.18
C PHE A 230 3.76 -10.59 -2.05
N MET A 231 3.13 -10.91 -3.17
CA MET A 231 2.67 -9.93 -4.14
C MET A 231 1.25 -10.24 -4.55
N GLN A 232 0.35 -9.27 -4.39
CA GLN A 232 -0.86 -9.24 -5.19
C GLN A 232 -0.49 -8.54 -6.50
N LYS A 233 -0.41 -9.32 -7.58
CA LYS A 233 -0.26 -8.80 -8.94
C LYS A 233 -1.65 -8.52 -9.52
N HIS A 234 -1.74 -7.87 -10.68
CA HIS A 234 -3.01 -7.62 -11.37
C HIS A 234 -3.89 -8.86 -11.44
N TRP A 235 -3.29 -9.95 -11.91
CA TRP A 235 -3.75 -11.32 -11.70
C TRP A 235 -2.67 -12.06 -10.93
N ASP A 236 -3.08 -13.04 -10.15
CA ASP A 236 -2.26 -13.96 -9.37
C ASP A 236 -1.78 -13.39 -8.03
N VAL A 237 -1.65 -14.29 -7.06
CA VAL A 237 -0.90 -14.04 -5.83
C VAL A 237 0.45 -14.72 -5.98
N MET A 238 1.54 -13.96 -5.88
CA MET A 238 2.90 -14.45 -6.10
C MET A 238 3.70 -14.44 -4.80
N ARG A 239 4.73 -15.29 -4.75
CA ARG A 239 5.71 -15.38 -3.67
C ARG A 239 7.13 -15.40 -4.24
N THR A 240 8.03 -14.78 -3.51
CA THR A 240 9.49 -14.96 -3.64
C THR A 240 10.05 -15.42 -2.30
N ASP A 241 11.13 -16.19 -2.33
CA ASP A 241 11.94 -16.56 -1.16
C ASP A 241 13.41 -16.13 -1.31
N ASP A 242 13.70 -15.31 -2.32
CA ASP A 242 15.03 -14.83 -2.71
C ASP A 242 15.03 -13.30 -2.94
N ALA A 243 14.28 -12.57 -2.11
CA ALA A 243 14.22 -11.12 -2.12
C ALA A 243 13.80 -10.53 -3.47
N GLY A 244 12.92 -11.21 -4.20
CA GLY A 244 12.38 -10.78 -5.50
C GLY A 244 13.21 -11.20 -6.72
N ASP A 245 14.32 -11.94 -6.54
CA ASP A 245 15.11 -12.42 -7.67
C ASP A 245 14.31 -13.40 -8.54
N SER A 246 13.38 -14.17 -7.96
CA SER A 246 12.40 -14.97 -8.70
C SER A 246 11.05 -15.11 -7.98
N TRP A 247 9.97 -15.04 -8.75
CA TRP A 247 8.60 -15.18 -8.28
C TRP A 247 7.96 -16.47 -8.79
N HIS A 248 7.10 -17.05 -7.96
CA HIS A 248 6.24 -18.17 -8.33
C HIS A 248 4.82 -17.95 -7.81
N GLU A 249 3.85 -18.48 -8.55
CA GLU A 249 2.43 -18.35 -8.19
C GLU A 249 2.08 -19.19 -6.96
N VAL A 250 1.29 -18.60 -6.06
CA VAL A 250 0.73 -19.23 -4.85
C VAL A 250 -0.78 -18.98 -4.71
N SER A 251 -1.49 -18.69 -5.80
CA SER A 251 -2.94 -18.46 -5.81
C SER A 251 -3.73 -19.69 -5.35
N GLY A 252 -3.33 -20.89 -5.80
CA GLY A 252 -3.94 -22.18 -5.42
C GLY A 252 -5.47 -22.21 -5.48
N ASN A 253 -6.11 -22.38 -4.32
CA ASN A 253 -7.57 -22.57 -4.22
C ASN A 253 -8.41 -21.27 -4.09
N LEU A 254 -7.84 -20.10 -4.34
CA LEU A 254 -8.58 -18.83 -4.31
C LEU A 254 -9.75 -18.83 -5.31
N PRO A 255 -10.87 -18.15 -4.99
CA PRO A 255 -12.04 -18.09 -5.87
C PRO A 255 -11.87 -17.16 -7.08
N SER A 256 -10.81 -16.35 -7.08
CA SER A 256 -10.41 -15.45 -8.15
C SER A 256 -8.91 -15.16 -8.02
N ASP A 257 -8.26 -14.87 -9.13
CA ASP A 257 -6.86 -14.44 -9.26
C ASP A 257 -6.70 -12.91 -9.15
N PHE A 258 -7.79 -12.14 -9.12
CA PHE A 258 -7.78 -10.69 -9.08
C PHE A 258 -8.01 -10.17 -7.66
N GLY A 259 -7.31 -9.11 -7.28
CA GLY A 259 -7.40 -8.49 -5.95
C GLY A 259 -6.45 -7.29 -5.87
N PHE A 260 -6.46 -6.56 -4.76
CA PHE A 260 -5.53 -5.41 -4.59
C PHE A 260 -4.62 -5.52 -3.38
N VAL A 261 -5.11 -6.09 -2.29
CA VAL A 261 -4.42 -6.16 -1.01
C VAL A 261 -3.71 -7.49 -0.83
N VAL A 262 -2.51 -7.43 -0.26
CA VAL A 262 -1.83 -8.55 0.39
C VAL A 262 -1.13 -7.99 1.62
N ASP A 263 -1.20 -8.69 2.75
CA ASP A 263 -0.45 -8.36 3.96
C ASP A 263 -0.10 -9.63 4.75
N VAL A 264 0.86 -9.54 5.67
CA VAL A 264 1.39 -10.68 6.44
C VAL A 264 1.08 -10.54 7.92
N HIS A 265 0.83 -11.67 8.58
CA HIS A 265 0.63 -11.74 10.02
C HIS A 265 1.82 -11.16 10.78
N ALA A 266 1.60 -10.44 11.89
CA ALA A 266 2.68 -9.75 12.59
C ALA A 266 3.74 -10.67 13.23
N HIS A 267 3.37 -11.92 13.52
CA HIS A 267 4.21 -12.87 14.27
C HIS A 267 4.47 -14.19 13.53
N GLU A 268 3.89 -14.38 12.34
CA GLU A 268 3.94 -15.65 11.61
C GLU A 268 4.29 -15.38 10.14
N PRO A 269 5.56 -15.54 9.72
CA PRO A 269 6.02 -15.13 8.39
C PRO A 269 5.41 -15.87 7.20
N GLU A 270 4.77 -17.01 7.45
CA GLU A 270 4.07 -17.80 6.43
C GLU A 270 2.55 -17.59 6.49
N THR A 271 2.05 -16.73 7.38
CA THR A 271 0.63 -16.41 7.47
C THR A 271 0.34 -15.12 6.69
N VAL A 272 -0.48 -15.24 5.66
CA VAL A 272 -0.73 -14.18 4.66
C VAL A 272 -2.22 -13.98 4.49
N TYR A 273 -2.63 -12.74 4.28
CA TYR A 273 -4.01 -12.33 4.04
C TYR A 273 -4.15 -11.71 2.66
N VAL A 274 -5.23 -12.09 1.96
CA VAL A 274 -5.65 -11.46 0.70
C VAL A 274 -7.16 -11.25 0.70
N LEU A 275 -7.65 -10.39 -0.19
CA LEU A 275 -9.08 -10.16 -0.38
C LEU A 275 -9.42 -10.20 -1.87
N PRO A 276 -9.84 -11.37 -2.38
CA PRO A 276 -10.15 -11.54 -3.80
C PRO A 276 -11.32 -10.69 -4.26
N ILE A 277 -11.18 -10.12 -5.45
CA ILE A 277 -12.16 -9.32 -6.18
C ILE A 277 -12.46 -10.06 -7.48
N LYS A 278 -13.71 -10.02 -7.97
CA LYS A 278 -14.18 -10.93 -9.03
C LYS A 278 -13.35 -10.85 -10.31
N SER A 279 -13.05 -9.66 -10.80
CA SER A 279 -12.17 -9.44 -11.95
C SER A 279 -11.74 -7.98 -12.05
N ASP A 280 -10.85 -7.71 -13.00
CA ASP A 280 -10.42 -6.38 -13.46
C ASP A 280 -11.53 -5.51 -14.08
N SER A 281 -12.68 -6.10 -14.39
CA SER A 281 -13.86 -5.46 -14.96
C SER A 281 -15.05 -5.42 -14.00
N GLU A 282 -15.06 -6.30 -13.01
CA GLU A 282 -16.09 -6.43 -11.99
C GLU A 282 -15.46 -6.26 -10.61
N HIS A 283 -15.22 -5.00 -10.24
CA HIS A 283 -14.48 -4.61 -9.01
C HIS A 283 -15.32 -4.79 -7.74
N TYR A 284 -15.76 -6.02 -7.47
CA TYR A 284 -16.46 -6.42 -6.26
C TYR A 284 -16.19 -7.89 -5.90
N PRO A 285 -16.35 -8.32 -4.63
CA PRO A 285 -16.10 -9.69 -4.20
C PRO A 285 -16.86 -10.74 -5.02
N PRO A 286 -16.24 -11.89 -5.32
CA PRO A 286 -16.92 -13.00 -5.99
C PRO A 286 -18.24 -13.35 -5.31
N GLU A 287 -19.28 -13.56 -6.12
CA GLU A 287 -20.65 -13.89 -5.69
C GLU A 287 -21.34 -12.82 -4.81
N GLY A 288 -20.79 -11.60 -4.72
CA GLY A 288 -21.31 -10.57 -3.81
C GLY A 288 -21.12 -10.91 -2.33
N LYS A 289 -20.09 -11.72 -2.01
CA LYS A 289 -19.76 -12.19 -0.66
C LYS A 289 -18.38 -11.69 -0.24
N LEU A 290 -18.34 -10.80 0.74
CA LEU A 290 -17.10 -10.24 1.26
C LEU A 290 -16.38 -11.27 2.13
N ARG A 291 -15.12 -11.57 1.78
CA ARG A 291 -14.32 -12.62 2.40
C ARG A 291 -12.86 -12.20 2.41
N VAL A 292 -12.23 -12.20 3.57
CA VAL A 292 -10.77 -12.22 3.67
C VAL A 292 -10.33 -13.66 3.56
N TYR A 293 -9.24 -13.93 2.84
CA TYR A 293 -8.65 -15.25 2.75
C TYR A 293 -7.33 -15.26 3.50
N ARG A 294 -7.12 -16.26 4.34
CA ARG A 294 -5.87 -16.49 5.08
C ARG A 294 -5.22 -17.77 4.58
N SER A 295 -3.92 -17.74 4.36
CA SER A 295 -3.10 -18.95 4.26
C SER A 295 -2.11 -18.95 5.40
N ARG A 296 -1.86 -20.10 6.03
CA ARG A 296 -0.81 -20.29 7.05
C ARG A 296 0.42 -21.02 6.53
N SER A 297 0.45 -21.31 5.22
CA SER A 297 1.51 -22.04 4.52
C SER A 297 2.23 -21.17 3.47
N GLY A 298 2.04 -19.85 3.54
CA GLY A 298 2.56 -18.89 2.57
C GLY A 298 1.91 -19.05 1.18
N GLY A 299 0.62 -19.36 1.16
CA GLY A 299 -0.21 -19.47 -0.03
C GLY A 299 -0.62 -20.91 -0.40
N ASN A 300 -1.14 -21.06 -1.61
CA ASN A 300 -1.75 -22.25 -2.22
C ASN A 300 -3.02 -22.78 -1.54
N GLU A 301 -2.98 -22.95 -0.22
CA GLU A 301 -4.12 -23.37 0.58
C GLU A 301 -4.64 -22.19 1.39
N TRP A 302 -5.83 -21.72 1.01
CA TRP A 302 -6.46 -20.55 1.60
C TRP A 302 -7.80 -20.92 2.24
N GLU A 303 -8.06 -20.34 3.41
CA GLU A 303 -9.33 -20.45 4.12
C GLU A 303 -10.10 -19.14 4.04
N ALA A 304 -11.42 -19.23 3.79
CA ALA A 304 -12.29 -18.06 3.76
C ALA A 304 -12.70 -17.66 5.18
N LEU A 305 -12.29 -16.46 5.58
CA LEU A 305 -12.63 -15.82 6.85
C LEU A 305 -13.85 -14.92 6.66
N THR A 306 -15.00 -15.33 7.20
CA THR A 306 -16.31 -14.78 6.80
C THR A 306 -17.18 -14.29 7.96
N LYS A 307 -16.87 -14.71 9.19
CA LYS A 307 -17.76 -14.51 10.33
C LYS A 307 -17.82 -13.02 10.68
N GLY A 308 -19.00 -12.41 10.51
CA GLY A 308 -19.22 -10.97 10.72
C GLY A 308 -19.16 -10.13 9.44
N LEU A 309 -18.77 -10.70 8.31
CA LEU A 309 -18.75 -10.02 7.01
C LEU A 309 -20.02 -10.27 6.18
N PRO A 310 -20.46 -9.32 5.33
CA PRO A 310 -21.62 -9.50 4.45
C PRO A 310 -21.45 -10.68 3.46
N GLN A 311 -22.35 -11.66 3.53
CA GLN A 311 -22.35 -12.87 2.68
C GLN A 311 -23.41 -12.86 1.56
N LYS A 312 -23.93 -11.68 1.21
CA LYS A 312 -24.82 -11.44 0.07
C LYS A 312 -24.89 -9.94 -0.21
N ASP A 313 -25.24 -9.59 -1.45
CA ASP A 313 -25.53 -8.23 -1.90
C ASP A 313 -24.41 -7.20 -1.58
N CYS A 314 -23.15 -7.66 -1.51
CA CYS A 314 -22.00 -6.83 -1.20
C CYS A 314 -21.17 -6.56 -2.45
N TYR A 315 -21.31 -5.34 -2.99
CA TYR A 315 -20.66 -4.91 -4.25
C TYR A 315 -19.63 -3.78 -4.04
N VAL A 316 -18.92 -3.83 -2.92
CA VAL A 316 -17.83 -2.90 -2.60
C VAL A 316 -16.52 -3.39 -3.21
N ASN A 317 -15.50 -2.55 -3.32
CA ASN A 317 -14.13 -2.94 -3.61
C ASN A 317 -13.24 -2.71 -2.37
N VAL A 318 -12.01 -3.24 -2.36
CA VAL A 318 -10.97 -2.96 -1.37
C VAL A 318 -9.71 -2.56 -2.14
N LEU A 319 -9.20 -1.35 -1.88
CA LEU A 319 -8.08 -0.77 -2.63
C LEU A 319 -6.72 -1.20 -2.06
N ARG A 320 -5.66 -0.98 -2.85
CA ARG A 320 -4.27 -1.46 -2.61
C ARG A 320 -3.75 -1.20 -1.19
N ASP A 321 -3.94 0.01 -0.69
CA ASP A 321 -3.49 0.45 0.64
C ASP A 321 -4.56 0.29 1.72
N ALA A 322 -5.69 -0.37 1.43
CA ALA A 322 -6.83 -0.44 2.33
C ALA A 322 -6.84 -1.70 3.21
N MET A 323 -5.66 -2.25 3.54
CA MET A 323 -5.47 -3.34 4.50
C MET A 323 -4.21 -3.08 5.33
N ALA A 324 -4.27 -3.36 6.63
CA ALA A 324 -3.12 -3.29 7.52
C ALA A 324 -3.25 -4.29 8.68
N ILE A 325 -2.12 -4.64 9.28
CA ILE A 325 -2.00 -5.57 10.42
C ILE A 325 -1.36 -4.86 11.62
N ASP A 326 -1.96 -4.98 12.81
CA ASP A 326 -1.33 -4.50 14.04
C ASP A 326 -0.39 -5.55 14.67
N THR A 327 0.43 -5.14 15.61
CA THR A 327 1.43 -6.01 16.27
C THR A 327 1.03 -6.53 17.64
N LEU A 328 -0.25 -6.42 18.03
CA LEU A 328 -0.73 -7.02 19.27
C LEU A 328 -0.75 -8.56 19.18
N ASP A 329 -0.96 -9.24 20.30
CA ASP A 329 -1.10 -10.70 20.36
C ASP A 329 -2.45 -11.05 21.04
N PRO A 330 -3.41 -11.66 20.31
CA PRO A 330 -3.39 -11.94 18.87
C PRO A 330 -3.36 -10.67 18.00
N CYS A 331 -2.78 -10.75 16.79
CA CYS A 331 -2.70 -9.59 15.90
C CYS A 331 -4.06 -9.21 15.33
N GLY A 332 -4.23 -7.92 15.05
CA GLY A 332 -5.45 -7.37 14.47
C GLY A 332 -5.32 -7.25 12.96
N VAL A 333 -6.38 -7.61 12.24
CA VAL A 333 -6.48 -7.45 10.78
C VAL A 333 -7.51 -6.38 10.47
N TYR A 334 -7.11 -5.37 9.70
CA TYR A 334 -7.95 -4.22 9.36
C TYR A 334 -8.10 -4.10 7.86
N PHE A 335 -9.29 -3.74 7.38
CA PHE A 335 -9.44 -3.32 5.99
C PHE A 335 -10.58 -2.33 5.78
N GLY A 336 -10.45 -1.52 4.73
CA GLY A 336 -11.41 -0.50 4.34
C GLY A 336 -12.02 -0.78 2.97
N THR A 337 -13.30 -0.47 2.82
CA THR A 337 -14.03 -0.70 1.56
C THR A 337 -14.31 0.60 0.82
N THR A 338 -14.51 0.51 -0.50
CA THR A 338 -15.00 1.65 -1.28
C THR A 338 -16.44 2.04 -0.96
N GLY A 339 -17.17 1.19 -0.23
CA GLY A 339 -18.50 1.47 0.30
C GLY A 339 -18.50 2.25 1.62
N GLY A 340 -17.32 2.60 2.17
CA GLY A 340 -17.22 3.42 3.37
C GLY A 340 -17.22 2.63 4.69
N GLN A 341 -17.02 1.31 4.65
CA GLN A 341 -16.87 0.50 5.86
C GLN A 341 -15.39 0.32 6.20
N VAL A 342 -15.06 0.35 7.48
CA VAL A 342 -13.75 -0.10 7.99
C VAL A 342 -14.02 -1.22 8.98
N TYR A 343 -13.42 -2.38 8.72
CA TYR A 343 -13.56 -3.59 9.53
C TYR A 343 -12.31 -3.87 10.34
N VAL A 344 -12.50 -4.52 11.48
CA VAL A 344 -11.43 -5.12 12.29
C VAL A 344 -11.79 -6.57 12.60
N SER A 345 -10.78 -7.43 12.59
CA SER A 345 -10.72 -8.63 13.42
C SER A 345 -9.62 -8.46 14.46
N ALA A 346 -9.93 -8.71 15.72
CA ALA A 346 -8.98 -8.65 16.83
C ALA A 346 -8.42 -10.04 17.19
N ASP A 347 -8.61 -11.02 16.30
CA ASP A 347 -8.32 -12.43 16.50
C ASP A 347 -7.86 -13.08 15.18
N GLU A 348 -6.86 -12.46 14.53
CA GLU A 348 -6.17 -13.00 13.35
C GLU A 348 -7.08 -13.27 12.13
N GLY A 349 -8.24 -12.62 12.07
CA GLY A 349 -9.23 -12.73 11.01
C GLY A 349 -10.40 -13.69 11.31
N ASP A 350 -10.45 -14.34 12.48
CA ASP A 350 -11.48 -15.34 12.76
C ASP A 350 -12.88 -14.73 12.99
N ASN A 351 -12.96 -13.52 13.55
CA ASN A 351 -14.20 -12.77 13.77
C ASN A 351 -14.06 -11.31 13.35
N TRP A 352 -15.00 -10.83 12.55
CA TRP A 352 -15.02 -9.47 12.04
C TRP A 352 -16.13 -8.64 12.66
N MET A 353 -15.84 -7.36 12.87
CA MET A 353 -16.85 -6.35 13.16
C MET A 353 -16.52 -5.03 12.44
N PRO A 354 -17.54 -4.26 12.04
CA PRO A 354 -17.31 -2.91 11.52
C PRO A 354 -16.92 -1.99 12.69
N ILE A 355 -15.79 -1.29 12.55
CA ILE A 355 -15.42 -0.17 13.43
C ILE A 355 -16.36 1.01 13.18
N VAL A 356 -16.55 1.32 11.90
CA VAL A 356 -17.36 2.44 11.40
C VAL A 356 -17.95 2.06 10.05
N GLN A 357 -19.13 2.63 9.77
CA GLN A 357 -19.85 2.50 8.50
C GLN A 357 -20.15 3.90 7.98
N ASP A 358 -20.49 3.99 6.68
CA ASP A 358 -20.94 5.23 6.03
C ASP A 358 -19.86 6.33 5.91
N LEU A 359 -18.57 5.96 5.92
CA LEU A 359 -17.52 6.87 5.48
C LEU A 359 -17.58 7.13 3.97
N PRO A 360 -16.88 8.15 3.45
CA PRO A 360 -16.58 8.21 2.03
C PRO A 360 -15.78 6.99 1.57
N ARG A 361 -15.64 6.81 0.25
CA ARG A 361 -14.79 5.76 -0.34
C ARG A 361 -13.43 5.71 0.36
N VAL A 362 -13.13 4.61 1.02
CA VAL A 362 -11.84 4.42 1.70
C VAL A 362 -10.76 4.18 0.65
N MET A 363 -9.66 4.93 0.77
CA MET A 363 -8.51 4.90 -0.14
C MET A 363 -7.36 4.11 0.48
N SER A 364 -7.14 4.28 1.79
CA SER A 364 -6.08 3.62 2.55
C SER A 364 -6.50 3.36 4.00
N VAL A 365 -5.90 2.34 4.61
CA VAL A 365 -6.03 1.95 6.01
C VAL A 365 -4.64 1.56 6.50
N GLU A 366 -4.16 2.24 7.53
CA GLU A 366 -2.88 1.98 8.18
C GLU A 366 -3.10 1.87 9.69
N VAL A 367 -2.25 1.14 10.41
CA VAL A 367 -2.42 0.93 11.86
C VAL A 367 -1.12 1.09 12.64
N GLN A 368 -1.20 1.75 13.80
CA GLN A 368 -0.14 1.84 14.79
C GLN A 368 -0.56 1.08 16.06
N THR A 369 0.31 0.22 16.58
CA THR A 369 0.22 -0.31 17.94
C THR A 369 0.83 0.69 18.92
N LEU A 370 0.10 1.03 19.98
CA LEU A 370 0.50 2.01 21.01
C LEU A 370 0.74 1.32 22.37
N PRO A 371 1.66 1.83 23.21
CA PRO A 371 2.03 1.24 24.52
C PRO A 371 1.03 1.43 25.69
#